data_AF-H1W4L6-F1
#
_entry.id   AF-H1W4L6-F1
#
_cell.length_a   1.000
_cell.length_b   1.000
_cell.length_c   1.000
_cell.angle_alpha   90.00
_cell.angle_beta   90.00
_cell.angle_gamma   90.00
#
_symmetry.space_group_name_H-M   'P 1'
#
loop_
_entity.id
_entity.type
_entity.pdbx_description
1 polymer ?
#
loop_
_entity_poly.entity_id
_entity_poly.type
_entity_poly.pdbx_seq_one_letter_code
_entity_poly.pdbx_strand_id
1 'polypeptide(L)'
;MARPLQQFGDFESTMLKLALNTTNNNPAAAGAFSRDVYETLMLLLGVMINTSEHCPSTRRSVDAWQGWDGSPLDKLMDVYLENRESAGTADSVEKTSIAVAHGYLAILLGYLSLGGQVRRRLEEKSQGRGTKYLLDSIQVFMALHQKLDTDELTTSLQNLVNELRQRHRLSG
;
A
#
# COMPACT_ATOMS: atom_id res chain seq x y z
N MET A 1 8.15 13.93 -32.47
CA MET A 1 7.75 14.39 -31.12
C MET A 1 7.54 13.16 -30.25
N ALA A 2 8.47 12.84 -29.35
CA ALA A 2 8.41 11.66 -28.49
C ALA A 2 7.44 11.92 -27.31
N ARG A 3 6.66 10.90 -26.94
CA ARG A 3 5.65 10.97 -25.87
C ARG A 3 6.33 11.01 -24.48
N PRO A 4 5.93 11.89 -23.55
CA PRO A 4 6.53 12.02 -22.21
C PRO A 4 6.58 10.71 -21.39
N LEU A 5 5.63 9.81 -21.62
CA LEU A 5 5.57 8.49 -20.96
C LEU A 5 6.71 7.54 -21.37
N GLN A 6 7.26 7.71 -22.57
CA GLN A 6 8.35 6.88 -23.07
C GLN A 6 9.70 7.33 -22.48
N GLN A 7 9.88 8.65 -22.29
CA GLN A 7 11.04 9.20 -21.57
C GLN A 7 11.08 8.77 -20.09
N PHE A 8 9.92 8.59 -19.44
CA PHE A 8 9.85 8.10 -18.06
C PHE A 8 10.24 6.61 -17.96
N GLY A 9 9.77 5.77 -18.88
CA GLY A 9 10.16 4.36 -18.95
C GLY A 9 11.64 4.15 -19.31
N ASP A 10 12.20 5.00 -20.18
CA ASP A 10 13.64 4.96 -20.52
C ASP A 10 14.51 5.40 -19.33
N PHE A 11 14.02 6.32 -18.49
CA PHE A 11 14.66 6.72 -17.25
C PHE A 11 14.66 5.60 -16.21
N GLU A 12 13.54 4.90 -16.02
CA GLU A 12 13.43 3.74 -15.13
C GLU A 12 14.35 2.59 -15.56
N SER A 13 14.45 2.29 -16.87
CA SER A 13 15.34 1.25 -17.39
C SER A 13 16.82 1.61 -17.25
N THR A 14 17.16 2.89 -17.43
CA THR A 14 18.53 3.40 -17.23
C THR A 14 18.90 3.41 -15.75
N MET A 15 17.96 3.77 -14.87
CA MET A 15 18.13 3.69 -13.42
C MET A 15 18.25 2.23 -12.95
N LEU A 16 17.46 1.30 -13.50
CA LEU A 16 17.59 -0.13 -13.19
C LEU A 16 18.95 -0.69 -13.65
N LYS A 17 19.41 -0.32 -14.85
CA LYS A 17 20.73 -0.73 -15.37
C LYS A 17 21.90 -0.13 -14.57
N LEU A 18 21.78 1.13 -14.14
CA LEU A 18 22.78 1.80 -13.31
C LEU A 18 22.80 1.18 -11.89
N ALA A 19 21.62 0.89 -11.33
CA ALA A 19 21.47 0.21 -10.05
C ALA A 19 22.11 -1.18 -10.10
N LEU A 20 21.77 -2.01 -11.09
CA LEU A 20 22.31 -3.36 -11.25
C LEU A 20 23.84 -3.39 -11.46
N ASN A 21 24.40 -2.46 -12.25
CA ASN A 21 25.85 -2.35 -12.43
C ASN A 21 26.58 -1.86 -11.18
N THR A 22 25.96 -0.96 -10.39
CA THR A 22 26.56 -0.44 -9.15
C THR A 22 26.46 -1.42 -8.00
N THR A 23 25.37 -2.21 -7.91
CA THR A 23 25.16 -3.24 -6.88
C THR A 23 26.03 -4.48 -7.06
N ASN A 24 26.53 -4.76 -8.27
CA ASN A 24 27.39 -5.92 -8.52
C ASN A 24 28.79 -5.79 -7.89
N ASN A 25 29.18 -4.59 -7.41
CA ASN A 25 30.52 -4.32 -6.86
C ASN A 25 30.54 -3.69 -5.47
N ASN A 26 29.39 -3.38 -4.85
CA ASN A 26 29.40 -2.77 -3.52
C ASN A 26 28.16 -3.13 -2.66
N PRO A 27 28.31 -4.00 -1.64
CA PRO A 27 27.20 -4.38 -0.75
C PRO A 27 26.70 -3.21 0.11
N ALA A 28 27.51 -2.18 0.36
CA ALA A 28 27.07 -0.97 1.06
C ALA A 28 26.11 -0.11 0.20
N ALA A 29 26.27 -0.12 -1.12
CA ALA A 29 25.38 0.59 -2.05
C ALA A 29 24.01 -0.09 -2.14
N ALA A 30 23.95 -1.43 -2.08
CA ALA A 30 22.68 -2.17 -2.03
C ALA A 30 21.89 -1.88 -0.74
N GLY A 31 22.59 -1.76 0.41
CA GLY A 31 21.97 -1.39 1.68
C GLY A 31 21.44 0.06 1.70
N ALA A 32 22.19 1.00 1.13
CA ALA A 32 21.74 2.39 0.98
C ALA A 32 20.55 2.50 0.00
N PHE A 33 20.60 1.80 -1.13
CA PHE A 33 19.51 1.73 -2.10
C PHE A 33 18.22 1.16 -1.48
N SER A 34 18.33 0.14 -0.64
CA SER A 34 17.18 -0.45 0.07
C SER A 34 16.55 0.54 1.06
N ARG A 35 17.36 1.32 1.79
CA ARG A 35 16.85 2.35 2.72
C ARG A 35 16.19 3.52 1.97
N ASP A 36 16.84 4.05 0.94
CA ASP A 36 16.31 5.19 0.17
C ASP A 36 15.00 4.83 -0.55
N VAL A 37 14.93 3.60 -1.08
CA VAL A 37 13.70 3.05 -1.67
C VAL A 37 12.61 2.89 -0.62
N TYR A 38 12.94 2.40 0.58
CA TYR A 38 11.98 2.28 1.68
C TYR A 38 11.44 3.64 2.14
N GLU A 39 12.30 4.64 2.32
CA GLU A 39 11.90 6.00 2.71
C GLU A 39 11.00 6.63 1.65
N THR A 40 11.36 6.47 0.37
CA THR A 40 10.55 6.95 -0.75
C THR A 40 9.19 6.24 -0.80
N LEU A 41 9.15 4.92 -0.59
CA LEU A 41 7.91 4.14 -0.52
C LEU A 41 7.01 4.64 0.60
N MET A 42 7.57 4.83 1.80
CA MET A 42 6.84 5.33 2.96
C MET A 42 6.24 6.71 2.71
N LEU A 43 7.02 7.61 2.09
CA LEU A 43 6.55 8.95 1.75
C LEU A 43 5.43 8.90 0.71
N LEU A 44 5.56 8.07 -0.33
CA LEU A 44 4.52 7.89 -1.33
C LEU A 44 3.24 7.32 -0.73
N LEU A 45 3.34 6.29 0.12
CA LEU A 45 2.21 5.71 0.85
C LEU A 45 1.52 6.77 1.71
N GLY A 46 2.27 7.57 2.47
CA GLY A 46 1.74 8.66 3.27
C GLY A 46 0.97 9.70 2.45
N VAL A 47 1.53 10.14 1.31
CA VAL A 47 0.85 11.07 0.39
C VAL A 47 -0.42 10.45 -0.17
N MET A 48 -0.38 9.18 -0.60
CA MET A 48 -1.55 8.50 -1.15
C MET A 48 -2.64 8.29 -0.11
N ILE A 49 -2.29 7.98 1.14
CA ILE A 49 -3.25 7.86 2.27
C ILE A 49 -3.92 9.20 2.52
N ASN A 50 -3.12 10.25 2.75
CA ASN A 50 -3.61 11.60 3.01
C ASN A 50 -4.56 12.07 1.89
N THR A 51 -4.17 11.85 0.64
CA THR A 51 -5.01 12.19 -0.52
C THR A 51 -6.29 11.35 -0.57
N SER A 52 -6.21 10.04 -0.29
CA SER A 52 -7.37 9.14 -0.37
C SER A 52 -8.38 9.39 0.76
N GLU A 53 -7.88 9.75 1.95
CA GLU A 53 -8.67 10.14 3.11
C GLU A 53 -9.48 11.41 2.83
N HIS A 54 -8.82 12.50 2.41
CA HIS A 54 -9.46 13.81 2.31
C HIS A 54 -10.08 14.12 0.94
N CYS A 55 -9.74 13.37 -0.12
CA CYS A 55 -10.27 13.63 -1.47
C CYS A 55 -11.08 12.44 -2.02
N PRO A 56 -12.43 12.53 -1.99
CA PRO A 56 -13.30 11.53 -2.63
C PRO A 56 -13.07 11.39 -4.14
N SER A 57 -12.58 12.44 -4.80
CA SER A 57 -12.23 12.42 -6.23
C SER A 57 -11.07 11.47 -6.53
N THR A 58 -10.10 11.33 -5.62
CA THR A 58 -8.99 10.37 -5.75
C THR A 58 -9.48 8.93 -5.74
N ARG A 59 -10.45 8.62 -4.86
CA ARG A 59 -11.10 7.30 -4.82
C ARG A 59 -11.80 6.98 -6.15
N ARG A 60 -12.50 7.96 -6.72
CA ARG A 60 -13.16 7.84 -8.04
C ARG A 60 -12.18 7.77 -9.22
N SER A 61 -11.02 8.42 -9.12
CA SER A 61 -9.96 8.33 -10.14
C SER A 61 -9.34 6.94 -10.20
N VAL A 62 -9.23 6.26 -9.06
CA VAL A 62 -8.79 4.85 -9.01
C VAL A 62 -9.87 3.93 -9.56
N ASP A 63 -11.16 4.23 -9.35
CA ASP A 63 -12.27 3.54 -10.03
C ASP A 63 -12.20 3.68 -11.56
N ALA A 64 -11.51 4.71 -12.09
CA ALA A 64 -11.30 4.93 -13.51
C ALA A 64 -10.12 4.14 -14.11
N TRP A 65 -9.33 3.44 -13.29
CA TRP A 65 -8.26 2.52 -13.76
C TRP A 65 -8.83 1.18 -14.29
N GLN A 66 -10.04 1.22 -14.85
CA GLN A 66 -10.77 0.03 -15.32
C GLN A 66 -10.07 -0.68 -16.48
N GLY A 67 -10.22 -2.00 -16.51
CA GLY A 67 -10.07 -2.81 -17.72
C GLY A 67 -8.66 -3.31 -18.03
N TRP A 68 -7.64 -2.91 -17.28
CA TRP A 68 -6.31 -3.52 -17.39
C TRP A 68 -6.09 -4.55 -16.30
N ASP A 69 -6.03 -5.82 -16.72
CA ASP A 69 -5.37 -6.86 -15.93
C ASP A 69 -3.91 -6.44 -15.70
N GLY A 70 -3.49 -6.45 -14.44
CA GLY A 70 -2.16 -5.96 -14.04
C GLY A 70 -2.10 -4.45 -13.83
N SER A 71 -3.24 -3.80 -13.57
CA SER A 71 -3.28 -2.39 -13.14
C SER A 71 -2.38 -2.16 -11.91
N PRO A 72 -1.88 -0.93 -11.69
CA PRO A 72 -1.10 -0.64 -10.48
C PRO A 72 -1.85 -0.99 -9.18
N LEU A 73 -3.19 -0.87 -9.19
CA LEU A 73 -4.03 -1.29 -8.07
C LEU A 73 -3.99 -2.80 -7.84
N ASP A 74 -4.03 -3.61 -8.91
CA ASP A 74 -3.92 -5.07 -8.77
C ASP A 74 -2.61 -5.48 -8.14
N LYS A 75 -1.51 -4.86 -8.59
CA LYS A 75 -0.19 -5.14 -8.03
C LYS A 75 -0.13 -4.78 -6.54
N LEU A 76 -0.75 -3.68 -6.13
CA LEU A 76 -0.84 -3.31 -4.71
C LEU A 76 -1.67 -4.32 -3.91
N MET A 77 -2.78 -4.81 -4.47
CA MET A 77 -3.61 -5.84 -3.84
C MET A 77 -2.87 -7.18 -3.76
N ASP A 78 -2.16 -7.59 -4.81
CA ASP A 78 -1.36 -8.81 -4.86
C ASP A 78 -0.26 -8.76 -3.81
N VAL A 79 0.53 -7.68 -3.79
CA VAL A 79 1.58 -7.48 -2.78
C VAL A 79 0.99 -7.52 -1.36
N TYR A 80 -0.16 -6.88 -1.12
CA TYR A 80 -0.80 -6.91 0.20
C TYR A 80 -1.23 -8.33 0.61
N LEU A 81 -1.90 -9.06 -0.29
CA LEU A 81 -2.42 -10.39 -0.02
C LEU A 81 -1.30 -11.43 0.15
N GLU A 82 -0.26 -11.37 -0.69
CA GLU A 82 0.90 -12.26 -0.64
C GLU A 82 1.74 -12.06 0.62
N ASN A 83 1.90 -10.81 1.06
CA ASN A 83 2.74 -10.49 2.23
C ASN A 83 2.01 -10.56 3.57
N ARG A 84 0.72 -10.93 3.57
CA ARG A 84 -0.13 -10.96 4.76
C ARG A 84 0.37 -11.93 5.84
N GLU A 85 0.88 -13.11 5.44
CA GLU A 85 1.41 -14.11 6.39
C GLU A 85 2.85 -13.80 6.81
N SER A 86 3.65 -13.27 5.90
CA SER A 86 5.05 -12.90 6.14
C SER A 86 5.22 -11.76 7.14
N ALA A 87 4.28 -10.81 7.19
CA ALA A 87 4.31 -9.69 8.13
C ALA A 87 4.18 -10.10 9.61
N GLY A 88 3.74 -11.32 9.92
CA GLY A 88 3.53 -11.80 11.30
C GLY A 88 4.76 -12.35 12.02
N THR A 89 5.91 -12.50 11.37
CA THR A 89 7.11 -13.20 11.91
C THR A 89 8.37 -12.33 12.00
N ALA A 90 8.21 -11.08 12.45
CA ALA A 90 9.27 -10.08 12.44
C ALA A 90 10.31 -10.29 13.57
N ASP A 91 11.30 -11.15 13.32
CA ASP A 91 12.45 -11.37 14.22
C ASP A 91 13.68 -10.48 13.90
N SER A 92 13.62 -9.65 12.85
CA SER A 92 14.71 -8.77 12.43
C SER A 92 14.22 -7.37 12.08
N VAL A 93 15.10 -6.37 12.16
CA VAL A 93 14.79 -4.96 11.85
C VAL A 93 14.22 -4.81 10.43
N GLU A 94 14.78 -5.52 9.47
CA GLU A 94 14.32 -5.51 8.07
C GLU A 94 12.90 -6.07 7.93
N LYS A 95 12.57 -7.15 8.65
CA LYS A 95 11.19 -7.68 8.70
C LYS A 95 10.24 -6.72 9.40
N THR A 96 10.69 -5.99 10.41
CA THR A 96 9.90 -4.94 11.07
C THR A 96 9.58 -3.80 10.10
N SER A 97 10.55 -3.33 9.32
CA SER A 97 10.33 -2.32 8.27
C SER A 97 9.30 -2.80 7.24
N ILE A 98 9.41 -4.05 6.79
CA ILE A 98 8.44 -4.65 5.87
C ILE A 98 7.04 -4.72 6.51
N ALA A 99 6.93 -5.13 7.77
CA ALA A 99 5.66 -5.16 8.49
C ALA A 99 5.02 -3.77 8.64
N VAL A 100 5.83 -2.73 8.85
CA VAL A 100 5.38 -1.34 8.89
C VAL A 100 4.86 -0.92 7.51
N ALA A 101 5.63 -1.10 6.44
CA ALA A 101 5.20 -0.76 5.08
C ALA A 101 3.92 -1.52 4.67
N HIS A 102 3.80 -2.80 5.06
CA HIS A 102 2.58 -3.59 4.86
C HIS A 102 1.38 -2.99 5.60
N GLY A 103 1.56 -2.50 6.82
CA GLY A 103 0.54 -1.77 7.57
C GLY A 103 0.06 -0.50 6.88
N TYR A 104 0.98 0.32 6.37
CA TYR A 104 0.64 1.51 5.59
C TYR A 104 -0.08 1.17 4.27
N LEU A 105 0.35 0.10 3.59
CA LEU A 105 -0.35 -0.41 2.41
C LEU A 105 -1.78 -0.87 2.74
N ALA A 106 -1.99 -1.53 3.88
CA ALA A 106 -3.31 -1.93 4.34
C ALA A 106 -4.21 -0.72 4.62
N ILE A 107 -3.68 0.36 5.20
CA ILE A 107 -4.43 1.61 5.43
C ILE A 107 -4.84 2.25 4.10
N LEU A 108 -3.92 2.34 3.14
CA LEU A 108 -4.20 2.87 1.81
C LEU A 108 -5.31 2.07 1.11
N LEU A 109 -5.17 0.74 1.06
CA LEU A 109 -6.18 -0.14 0.48
C LEU A 109 -7.51 -0.05 1.24
N GLY A 110 -7.48 0.16 2.55
CA GLY A 110 -8.64 0.47 3.37
C GLY A 110 -9.40 1.70 2.84
N TYR A 111 -8.71 2.83 2.70
CA TYR A 111 -9.32 4.06 2.19
C TYR A 111 -9.85 3.90 0.76
N LEU A 112 -9.09 3.25 -0.11
CA LEU A 112 -9.51 2.99 -1.48
C LEU A 112 -10.72 2.04 -1.54
N SER A 113 -10.81 1.05 -0.64
CA SER A 113 -11.94 0.09 -0.52
C SER A 113 -13.24 0.72 0.00
N LEU A 114 -13.21 1.99 0.39
CA LEU A 114 -14.45 2.76 0.53
C LEU A 114 -15.12 2.92 -0.84
N GLY A 115 -14.35 2.99 -1.93
CA GLY A 115 -14.86 2.84 -3.29
C GLY A 115 -15.42 1.43 -3.53
N GLY A 116 -16.64 1.34 -4.07
CA GLY A 116 -17.31 0.06 -4.27
C GLY A 116 -16.57 -0.90 -5.20
N GLN A 117 -15.88 -0.37 -6.23
CA GLN A 117 -15.17 -1.19 -7.21
C GLN A 117 -13.88 -1.77 -6.65
N VAL A 118 -13.09 -0.95 -5.96
CA VAL A 118 -11.87 -1.41 -5.27
C VAL A 118 -12.21 -2.51 -4.27
N ARG A 119 -13.28 -2.33 -3.48
CA ARG A 119 -13.74 -3.37 -2.55
C ARG A 119 -14.09 -4.66 -3.27
N ARG A 120 -14.93 -4.57 -4.30
CA ARG A 120 -15.36 -5.75 -5.08
C ARG A 120 -14.15 -6.51 -5.65
N ARG A 121 -13.21 -5.80 -6.26
CA ARG A 121 -12.00 -6.40 -6.85
C ARG A 121 -11.12 -7.06 -5.80
N LEU A 122 -10.98 -6.44 -4.63
CA LEU A 122 -10.27 -7.04 -3.51
C LEU A 122 -10.97 -8.31 -3.01
N GLU A 123 -12.30 -8.31 -2.90
CA GLU A 123 -13.07 -9.49 -2.51
C GLU A 123 -12.93 -10.62 -3.53
N GLU A 124 -12.97 -10.31 -4.83
CA GLU A 124 -12.76 -11.28 -5.91
C GLU A 124 -11.38 -11.95 -5.80
N LYS A 125 -10.32 -11.19 -5.52
CA LYS A 125 -8.95 -11.72 -5.37
C LYS A 125 -8.70 -12.48 -4.05
N SER A 126 -9.55 -12.28 -3.05
CA SER A 126 -9.36 -12.82 -1.70
C SER A 126 -10.44 -13.81 -1.27
N GLN A 127 -11.24 -14.31 -2.21
CA GLN A 127 -12.33 -15.25 -1.96
C GLN A 127 -13.36 -14.72 -0.94
N GLY A 128 -13.69 -13.42 -1.01
CA GLY A 128 -14.67 -12.79 -0.13
C GLY A 128 -14.18 -12.46 1.28
N ARG A 129 -12.86 -12.48 1.52
CA ARG A 129 -12.26 -12.18 2.84
C ARG A 129 -11.47 -10.87 2.87
N GLY A 130 -11.46 -10.11 1.79
CA GLY A 130 -10.55 -8.98 1.57
C GLY A 130 -10.79 -7.84 2.56
N THR A 131 -12.06 -7.44 2.74
CA THR A 131 -12.42 -6.41 3.73
C THR A 131 -12.10 -6.87 5.14
N LYS A 132 -12.30 -8.15 5.46
CA LYS A 132 -11.93 -8.71 6.77
C LYS A 132 -10.41 -8.61 6.99
N TYR A 133 -9.62 -8.96 5.99
CA TYR A 133 -8.16 -8.87 6.08
C TYR A 133 -7.69 -7.45 6.33
N LEU A 134 -8.25 -6.46 5.61
CA LEU A 134 -7.94 -5.05 5.84
C LEU A 134 -8.29 -4.61 7.26
N LEU A 135 -9.47 -4.99 7.75
CA LEU A 135 -9.91 -4.68 9.11
C LEU A 135 -8.96 -5.26 10.17
N ASP A 136 -8.52 -6.51 9.99
CA ASP A 136 -7.59 -7.17 10.90
C ASP A 136 -6.22 -6.46 10.87
N SER A 137 -5.68 -6.17 9.67
CA SER A 137 -4.40 -5.47 9.50
C SER A 137 -4.38 -4.07 10.11
N ILE A 138 -5.43 -3.27 9.88
CA ILE A 138 -5.53 -1.90 10.41
C ILE A 138 -5.63 -1.91 11.93
N GLN A 139 -6.39 -2.84 12.51
CA GLN A 139 -6.51 -2.98 13.97
C GLN A 139 -5.19 -3.38 14.62
N VAL A 140 -4.45 -4.32 14.01
CA VAL A 140 -3.11 -4.69 14.46
C VAL A 140 -2.17 -3.47 14.40
N PHE A 141 -2.21 -2.71 13.31
CA PHE A 141 -1.41 -1.51 13.16
C PHE A 141 -1.71 -0.46 14.24
N MET A 142 -2.99 -0.21 14.52
CA MET A 142 -3.44 0.70 15.59
C MET A 142 -2.95 0.25 16.97
N ALA A 143 -3.03 -1.06 17.27
CA ALA A 143 -2.57 -1.60 18.55
C ALA A 143 -1.04 -1.46 18.73
N LEU A 144 -0.28 -1.58 17.65
CA LEU A 144 1.18 -1.38 17.66
C LEU A 144 1.57 0.09 17.82
N HIS A 145 0.82 1.02 17.20
CA HIS A 145 1.11 2.46 17.20
C HIS A 145 0.42 3.25 18.33
N GLN A 146 -0.49 2.64 19.09
CA GLN A 146 -1.13 3.25 20.28
C GLN A 146 -0.13 3.69 21.36
N LYS A 147 1.10 3.18 21.34
CA LYS A 147 2.18 3.62 22.24
C LYS A 147 2.84 4.95 21.86
N LEU A 148 2.50 5.54 20.70
CA LEU A 148 3.18 6.69 20.12
C LEU A 148 2.39 8.02 20.24
N ASP A 149 1.38 8.11 21.12
CA ASP A 149 0.61 9.34 21.41
C ASP A 149 0.16 10.12 20.15
N THR A 150 -0.33 9.40 19.13
CA THR A 150 -0.83 10.03 17.90
C THR A 150 -2.36 9.95 17.82
N ASP A 151 -3.03 10.81 18.59
CA ASP A 151 -4.50 10.82 18.74
C ASP A 151 -5.25 11.09 17.44
N GLU A 152 -4.70 11.94 16.56
CA GLU A 152 -5.34 12.33 15.29
C GLU A 152 -5.35 11.17 14.28
N LEU A 153 -4.21 10.48 14.12
CA LEU A 153 -4.11 9.28 13.28
C LEU A 153 -5.01 8.16 13.81
N THR A 154 -5.03 7.97 15.13
CA THR A 154 -5.86 6.92 15.76
C THR A 154 -7.35 7.18 15.51
N THR A 155 -7.78 8.45 15.59
CA THR A 155 -9.16 8.86 15.30
C THR A 155 -9.52 8.62 13.84
N SER A 156 -8.63 9.03 12.91
CA SER A 156 -8.78 8.81 11.48
C SER A 156 -8.92 7.32 11.12
N LEU A 157 -8.01 6.48 11.63
CA LEU A 157 -8.06 5.03 11.42
C LEU A 157 -9.31 4.38 12.05
N GLN A 158 -9.76 4.88 13.20
CA GLN A 158 -10.99 4.39 13.83
C GLN A 158 -12.23 4.71 12.97
N ASN A 159 -12.27 5.89 12.35
CA ASN A 159 -13.31 6.25 11.39
C ASN A 159 -13.28 5.35 10.16
N LEU A 160 -12.08 5.10 9.61
CA LEU A 160 -11.90 4.18 8.48
C LEU A 160 -12.42 2.76 8.81
N VAL A 161 -12.07 2.22 9.97
CA VAL A 161 -12.54 0.90 10.43
C VAL A 161 -14.07 0.86 10.53
N ASN A 162 -14.68 1.92 11.07
CA ASN A 162 -16.13 2.02 11.21
C ASN A 162 -16.83 2.06 9.84
N GLU A 163 -16.32 2.85 8.90
CA GLU A 163 -16.85 2.92 7.54
C GLU A 163 -16.71 1.58 6.80
N LEU A 164 -15.55 0.92 6.89
CA LEU A 164 -15.33 -0.39 6.27
C LEU A 164 -16.30 -1.43 6.83
N ARG A 165 -16.53 -1.46 8.15
CA ARG A 165 -17.52 -2.36 8.79
C ARG A 165 -18.94 -2.07 8.31
N GLN A 166 -19.32 -0.80 8.22
CA GLN A 166 -20.65 -0.41 7.74
C GLN A 166 -20.86 -0.88 6.30
N ARG A 167 -19.89 -0.63 5.42
CA ARG A 167 -19.98 -1.02 4.01
C ARG A 167 -19.90 -2.53 3.79
N HIS A 168 -19.15 -3.26 4.63
CA HIS A 168 -19.12 -4.72 4.60
C HIS A 168 -20.50 -5.32 4.94
N ARG A 169 -21.16 -4.80 5.99
CA ARG A 169 -22.53 -5.23 6.38
C ARG A 169 -23.59 -4.95 5.31
N LEU A 170 -23.39 -3.93 4.48
CA LEU A 170 -24.30 -3.57 3.37
C LEU A 170 -24.04 -4.38 2.09
N SER A 171 -22.94 -5.14 2.03
CA SER A 171 -22.52 -5.89 0.83
C SER A 171 -22.75 -7.41 0.94
N GLY A 172 -23.16 -7.90 2.11
CA GLY A 172 -23.59 -9.29 2.35
C GLY A 172 -25.09 -9.38 2.43
#